data_AF-A0A933HA17-F1
#
_entry.id   AF-A0A933HA17-F1
#
_cell.length_a   1.000
_cell.length_b   1.000
_cell.length_c   1.000
_cell.angle_alpha   90.00
_cell.angle_beta   90.00
_cell.angle_gamma   90.00
#
_symmetry.space_group_name_H-M   'P 1'
#
loop_
_entity.id
_entity.type
_entity.pdbx_description
1 polymer ?
#
loop_
_entity_poly.entity_id
_entity_poly.type
_entity_poly.pdbx_seq_one_letter_code
_entity_poly.pdbx_strand_id
1 'polypeptide(L)'
;MKSKTALISLLLGILSFIHLFGIEKAAMAIIFGTIALKEGLEDKKSGYMAKSGILLGLLYLVVLTVVSIKYFPEMFKLIENLK
;
A
#
# COMPACT_ATOMS: atom_id res chain seq x y z
N MET A 1 -7.42 -6.63 -20.30
CA MET A 1 -6.29 -6.33 -19.40
C MET A 1 -6.69 -5.42 -18.23
N LYS A 2 -7.57 -4.43 -18.45
CA LYS A 2 -8.01 -3.42 -17.46
C LYS A 2 -8.57 -3.94 -16.13
N SER A 3 -9.35 -5.03 -16.14
CA SER A 3 -9.86 -5.62 -14.89
C SER A 3 -8.77 -6.32 -14.07
N LYS A 4 -7.71 -6.84 -14.74
CA LYS A 4 -6.58 -7.50 -14.07
C LYS A 4 -5.72 -6.48 -13.30
N THR A 5 -5.51 -5.28 -13.83
CA THR A 5 -4.74 -4.23 -13.15
C THR A 5 -5.45 -3.72 -11.89
N ALA A 6 -6.78 -3.60 -11.92
CA ALA A 6 -7.58 -3.30 -10.73
C ALA A 6 -7.47 -4.38 -9.64
N LEU A 7 -7.51 -5.66 -10.04
CA LEU A 7 -7.32 -6.78 -9.12
C LEU A 7 -5.90 -6.81 -8.53
N ILE A 8 -4.88 -6.55 -9.36
CA ILE A 8 -3.48 -6.47 -8.92
C ILE A 8 -3.30 -5.35 -7.91
N SER A 9 -3.89 -4.17 -8.14
CA SER A 9 -3.87 -3.06 -7.19
C SER A 9 -4.44 -3.47 -5.83
N LEU A 10 -5.60 -4.15 -5.83
CA LEU A 10 -6.22 -4.64 -4.60
C LEU A 10 -5.34 -5.65 -3.86
N LEU A 11 -4.82 -6.65 -4.58
CA LEU A 11 -3.96 -7.68 -3.99
C LEU A 11 -2.68 -7.08 -3.40
N LEU A 12 -2.05 -6.15 -4.11
CA LEU A 12 -0.84 -5.47 -3.63
C LEU A 12 -1.12 -4.61 -2.39
N GLY A 13 -2.29 -3.93 -2.35
CA GLY A 13 -2.71 -3.16 -1.18
C GLY A 13 -3.00 -4.03 0.05
N ILE A 14 -3.45 -5.28 -0.14
CA ILE A 14 -3.58 -6.23 0.97
C ILE A 14 -2.19 -6.76 1.38
N LEU A 15 -1.37 -7.14 0.40
CA LEU A 15 -0.05 -7.71 0.62
C LEU A 15 0.95 -6.73 1.26
N SER A 16 0.71 -5.41 1.20
CA SER A 16 1.54 -4.42 1.90
C SER A 16 1.50 -4.61 3.42
N PHE A 17 0.42 -5.17 3.99
CA PHE A 17 0.32 -5.38 5.45
C PHE A 17 1.01 -6.66 5.96
N ILE A 18 1.43 -7.56 5.07
CA ILE A 18 1.94 -8.89 5.46
C ILE A 18 3.47 -8.91 5.60
N HIS A 19 4.21 -7.96 5.00
CA HIS A 19 5.67 -7.95 5.02
C HIS A 19 6.24 -6.62 5.55
N LEU A 20 7.42 -6.69 6.17
CA LEU A 20 8.17 -5.54 6.71
C LEU A 20 8.49 -4.47 5.64
N PHE A 21 8.76 -4.88 4.40
CA PHE A 21 8.92 -3.98 3.23
C PHE A 21 7.60 -3.79 2.46
N GLY A 22 6.52 -3.53 3.18
CA GLY A 22 5.20 -3.30 2.60
C GLY A 22 5.09 -2.00 1.79
N ILE A 23 6.06 -1.09 1.92
CA ILE A 23 6.12 0.21 1.23
C ILE A 23 6.11 0.02 -0.29
N GLU A 24 6.95 -0.88 -0.81
CA GLU A 24 7.08 -1.15 -2.24
C GLU A 24 5.74 -1.64 -2.82
N LYS A 25 5.07 -2.53 -2.07
CA LYS A 25 3.77 -3.09 -2.44
C LYS A 25 2.66 -2.04 -2.36
N ALA A 26 2.67 -1.19 -1.35
CA ALA A 26 1.74 -0.08 -1.22
C ALA A 26 1.90 0.93 -2.38
N ALA A 27 3.15 1.28 -2.73
CA ALA A 27 3.44 2.14 -3.86
C ALA A 27 2.94 1.52 -5.18
N MET A 28 3.22 0.23 -5.42
CA MET A 28 2.71 -0.47 -6.60
C MET A 28 1.17 -0.54 -6.60
N ALA A 29 0.52 -0.77 -5.45
CA ALA A 29 -0.94 -0.78 -5.34
C ALA A 29 -1.55 0.56 -5.79
N ILE A 30 -0.95 1.67 -5.36
CA ILE A 30 -1.37 3.02 -5.74
C ILE A 30 -1.15 3.28 -7.23
N ILE A 31 0.03 2.92 -7.76
CA ILE A 31 0.38 3.12 -9.17
C ILE A 31 -0.57 2.30 -10.07
N PHE A 32 -0.68 0.99 -9.84
CA PHE A 32 -1.54 0.12 -10.66
C PHE A 32 -3.02 0.47 -10.52
N GLY A 33 -3.47 0.89 -9.33
CA GLY A 33 -4.83 1.34 -9.13
C GLY A 33 -5.13 2.62 -9.90
N THR A 34 -4.20 3.57 -9.89
CA THR A 34 -4.34 4.84 -10.63
C THR A 34 -4.35 4.59 -12.14
N ILE A 35 -3.46 3.72 -12.64
CA ILE A 35 -3.44 3.30 -14.05
C ILE A 35 -4.77 2.65 -14.41
N ALA A 36 -5.26 1.70 -13.60
CA ALA A 36 -6.52 1.01 -13.85
C ALA A 36 -7.71 1.98 -13.94
N LEU A 37 -7.78 2.97 -13.04
CA LEU A 37 -8.83 4.00 -13.08
C LEU A 37 -8.72 4.90 -14.33
N LYS A 38 -7.50 5.23 -14.77
CA LYS A 38 -7.24 6.08 -15.95
C LYS A 38 -7.52 5.37 -17.27
N GLU A 39 -7.36 4.05 -17.34
CA GLU A 39 -7.62 3.26 -18.56
C GLU A 39 -9.11 3.12 -18.92
N GLY A 40 -10.02 3.60 -18.06
CA GLY A 40 -11.46 3.51 -18.27
C GLY A 40 -11.95 2.08 -18.08
N LEU A 41 -12.37 1.77 -16.85
CA LEU A 41 -12.92 0.47 -16.48
C LEU A 41 -14.39 0.40 -16.94
N GLU A 42 -14.70 -0.64 -17.72
CA GLU A 42 -16.05 -0.86 -18.26
C GLU A 42 -17.06 -1.26 -17.18
N ASP A 43 -16.56 -1.81 -16.07
CA ASP A 43 -17.38 -2.34 -14.99
C ASP A 43 -17.10 -1.64 -13.65
N LYS A 44 -18.19 -1.34 -12.92
CA LYS A 44 -18.15 -0.63 -11.63
C LYS A 44 -17.41 -1.41 -10.56
N LYS A 45 -17.48 -2.76 -10.56
CA LYS A 45 -16.80 -3.62 -9.57
C LYS A 45 -15.29 -3.48 -9.70
N SER A 46 -14.77 -3.48 -10.93
CA SER A 46 -13.34 -3.25 -11.18
C SER A 46 -12.91 -1.84 -10.70
N GLY A 47 -13.77 -0.83 -10.87
CA GLY A 47 -13.53 0.52 -10.34
C GLY A 47 -13.43 0.56 -8.82
N TYR A 48 -14.30 -0.17 -8.12
CA TYR A 48 -14.22 -0.31 -6.67
C TYR A 48 -12.95 -1.05 -6.24
N MET A 49 -12.56 -2.12 -6.93
CA MET A 49 -11.32 -2.85 -6.63
C MET A 49 -10.08 -1.96 -6.70
N ALA A 50 -9.95 -1.16 -7.77
CA ALA A 50 -8.84 -0.24 -7.93
C ALA A 50 -8.83 0.83 -6.82
N LYS A 51 -9.99 1.45 -6.53
CA LYS A 51 -10.11 2.45 -5.44
C LYS A 51 -9.76 1.84 -4.08
N SER A 52 -10.24 0.65 -3.79
CA SER A 52 -9.95 -0.05 -2.54
C SER A 52 -8.47 -0.41 -2.42
N GLY A 53 -7.82 -0.83 -3.51
CA GLY A 53 -6.37 -1.10 -3.53
C GLY A 53 -5.54 0.15 -3.26
N ILE A 54 -5.89 1.28 -3.88
CA ILE A 54 -5.26 2.58 -3.61
C ILE A 54 -5.46 2.98 -2.15
N LEU A 55 -6.69 2.87 -1.64
CA LEU A 55 -7.03 3.23 -0.27
C LEU A 55 -6.25 2.38 0.74
N LEU A 56 -6.12 1.08 0.51
CA LEU A 56 -5.33 0.17 1.34
C LEU A 56 -3.84 0.53 1.33
N GLY A 57 -3.28 0.86 0.15
CA GLY A 57 -1.89 1.31 0.05
C GLY A 57 -1.65 2.61 0.82
N LEU A 58 -2.56 3.58 0.71
CA LEU A 58 -2.52 4.82 1.49
C LEU A 58 -2.65 4.56 3.00
N LEU A 59 -3.58 3.71 3.40
CA LEU A 59 -3.78 3.33 4.80
C LEU A 59 -2.51 2.69 5.38
N TYR A 60 -1.85 1.82 4.62
CA TYR A 60 -0.58 1.22 5.02
C TYR A 60 0.48 2.30 5.27
N LEU A 61 0.64 3.27 4.37
CA LEU A 61 1.61 4.35 4.55
C LEU A 61 1.32 5.17 5.82
N VAL A 62 0.06 5.47 6.10
CA VAL A 62 -0.35 6.17 7.33
C VAL A 62 0.00 5.35 8.56
N VAL A 63 -0.36 4.06 8.59
CA VAL A 63 -0.04 3.16 9.70
C VAL A 63 1.47 3.10 9.91
N LEU A 64 2.23 2.95 8.83
CA LEU A 64 3.69 2.91 8.88
C LEU A 64 4.26 4.20 9.46
N THR A 65 3.81 5.38 9.00
CA THR A 65 4.27 6.67 9.55
C THR A 65 3.99 6.79 11.04
N VAL A 66 2.80 6.42 11.49
CA VAL A 66 2.43 6.46 12.92
C VAL A 66 3.29 5.50 13.75
N VAL A 67 3.49 4.27 13.27
CA VAL A 67 4.34 3.27 13.93
C VAL A 67 5.78 3.75 13.97
N SER A 68 6.31 4.25 12.87
CA SER A 68 7.66 4.82 12.82
C SER A 68 7.81 5.94 13.85
N ILE A 69 6.95 6.95 13.88
CA ILE A 69 7.07 8.06 14.84
C ILE A 69 7.05 7.56 16.29
N LYS A 70 6.20 6.57 16.60
CA LYS A 70 6.06 6.04 17.96
C LYS A 70 7.28 5.23 18.42
N TYR A 71 7.80 4.35 17.56
CA TYR A 71 8.85 3.39 17.90
C TYR A 71 10.26 3.84 17.51
N PHE A 72 10.41 4.89 16.72
CA PHE A 72 11.70 5.50 16.37
C PHE A 72 12.59 5.82 17.57
N PRO A 73 12.10 6.46 18.66
CA PRO A 73 12.95 6.74 19.83
C PRO A 73 13.43 5.47 20.54
N GLU A 74 12.62 4.41 20.59
CA GLU A 74 13.00 3.12 21.18
C GLU A 74 14.06 2.41 20.33
N MET A 75 13.91 2.46 19.00
CA MET A 75 14.92 1.97 18.07
C MET A 75 16.27 2.69 18.22
N PHE A 76 16.26 4.02 18.35
CA PHE A 76 17.49 4.81 18.55
C PHE A 76 18.20 4.44 19.85
N LYS A 77 17.46 4.26 20.95
CA LYS A 77 18.03 3.79 22.22
C LYS A 77 18.65 2.41 22.10
N LEU A 78 18.03 1.48 21.39
CA LEU A 78 18.61 0.14 21.17
C LEU A 78 19.91 0.21 20.37
N ILE A 79 19.95 1.04 19.32
CA ILE A 79 21.17 1.24 18.50
C ILE A 79 22.28 1.88 19.33
N GLU A 80 21.94 2.84 20.21
CA GLU A 80 22.91 3.51 21.09
C GLU A 80 23.49 2.56 22.13
N ASN A 81 22.69 1.65 22.70
CA ASN A 81 23.18 0.65 23.67
C ASN A 81 23.96 -0.52 23.03
N LEU A 82 23.83 -0.71 21.72
CA LEU A 82 24.59 -1.72 20.96
C LEU A 82 25.96 -1.21 20.50
N LYS A 83 26.25 0.07 20.71
CA LYS A 83 27.50 0.74 20.33
C LYS A 83 28.45 0.85 21.52
#